data_AF-A0A8J2TJ74-F1
#
_entry.id   AF-A0A8J2TJ74-F1
#
_cell.length_a   1.000
_cell.length_b   1.000
_cell.length_c   1.000
_cell.angle_alpha   90.00
_cell.angle_beta   90.00
_cell.angle_gamma   90.00
#
_symmetry.space_group_name_H-M   'P 1'
#
loop_
_entity.id
_entity.type
_entity.pdbx_description
1 polymer ?
#
loop_
_entity_poly.entity_id
_entity_poly.type
_entity_poly.pdbx_seq_one_letter_code
_entity_poly.pdbx_strand_id
1 'polypeptide(L)'
;MNPVEIYLKLPTPFMMNNWDRLLPDWQIPPQTLVLVLLNADFPLDDEGNFVEREKNRLLKQFLALGESFHRASRQRGFFTEIILPKDGMP
;
A
#
# COMPACT_ATOMS: atom_id res chain seq x y z
N MET A 1 -7.87 -14.81 11.65
CA MET A 1 -7.24 -13.75 10.84
C MET A 1 -6.14 -14.40 10.05
N ASN A 2 -6.16 -14.26 8.72
CA ASN A 2 -5.03 -14.69 7.92
C ASN A 2 -3.81 -13.83 8.28
N PRO A 3 -2.60 -14.40 8.32
CA PRO A 3 -1.40 -13.65 8.66
C PRO A 3 -1.18 -12.54 7.62
N VAL A 4 -0.83 -11.36 8.11
CA VAL A 4 -0.40 -10.21 7.32
C VAL A 4 1.12 -10.20 7.35
N GLU A 5 1.74 -10.05 6.19
CA GLU A 5 3.20 -9.90 6.10
C GLU A 5 3.54 -8.45 5.77
N ILE A 6 4.55 -7.91 6.46
CA ILE A 6 5.00 -6.54 6.30
C ILE A 6 6.50 -6.55 6.05
N TYR A 7 6.92 -5.89 4.96
CA TYR A 7 8.33 -5.77 4.60
C TYR A 7 8.70 -4.29 4.47
N LEU A 8 9.83 -3.91 5.08
CA LEU A 8 10.45 -2.61 4.89
C LEU A 8 11.54 -2.72 3.84
N LYS A 9 11.47 -1.87 2.82
CA LYS A 9 12.45 -1.83 1.72
C LYS A 9 12.88 -0.39 1.46
N LEU A 10 14.05 -0.23 0.86
CA LEU A 10 14.43 1.04 0.28
C LEU A 10 13.67 1.24 -1.03
N PRO A 11 13.28 2.49 -1.38
CA PRO A 11 12.73 2.79 -2.69
C PRO A 11 13.70 2.40 -3.80
N THR A 12 13.16 1.94 -4.92
CA THR A 12 13.99 1.57 -6.09
C THR A 12 14.55 2.82 -6.77
N PRO A 13 15.63 2.70 -7.58
CA PRO A 13 16.12 3.82 -8.37
C PRO A 13 15.04 4.43 -9.28
N PHE A 14 14.12 3.61 -9.81
CA PHE A 14 13.01 4.12 -10.61
C PHE A 14 12.10 5.04 -9.80
N MET A 15 11.70 4.64 -8.60
CA MET A 15 10.89 5.47 -7.71
C MET A 15 11.63 6.77 -7.35
N MET A 16 12.91 6.66 -7.01
CA MET A 16 13.74 7.83 -6.68
C MET A 16 13.94 8.79 -7.85
N ASN A 17 13.87 8.32 -9.09
CA ASN A 17 13.98 9.17 -10.28
C ASN A 17 12.65 9.79 -10.73
N ASN A 18 11.52 9.33 -10.18
CA ASN A 18 10.17 9.75 -10.57
C ASN A 18 9.30 10.11 -9.36
N TRP A 19 9.90 10.33 -8.19
CA TRP A 19 9.15 10.46 -6.92
C TRP A 19 8.24 11.68 -6.92
N ASP A 20 8.66 12.76 -7.55
CA ASP A 20 7.91 14.01 -7.71
C ASP A 20 6.63 13.83 -8.52
N ARG A 21 6.61 12.86 -9.45
CA ARG A 21 5.41 12.50 -10.20
C ARG A 21 4.51 11.54 -9.43
N LEU A 22 5.12 10.63 -8.67
CA LEU A 22 4.40 9.65 -7.86
C LEU A 22 3.76 10.28 -6.62
N LEU A 23 4.40 11.31 -6.07
CA LEU A 23 4.07 11.93 -4.79
C LEU A 23 4.22 13.46 -4.93
N PRO A 24 3.33 14.12 -5.70
CA PRO A 24 3.50 15.53 -6.10
C PRO A 24 3.48 16.52 -4.93
N ASP A 25 2.81 16.17 -3.83
CA ASP A 25 2.72 17.02 -2.64
C ASP A 25 3.90 16.84 -1.67
N TRP A 26 4.81 15.90 -1.95
CA TRP A 26 5.97 15.65 -1.11
C TRP A 26 7.09 16.66 -1.41
N GLN A 27 7.80 17.10 -0.38
CA GLN A 27 8.95 18.02 -0.54
C GLN A 27 10.30 17.30 -0.63
N ILE A 28 10.33 16.04 -0.19
CA ILE A 28 11.52 15.18 -0.19
C ILE A 28 11.11 13.80 -0.72
N PRO A 29 12.04 13.08 -1.37
CA PRO A 29 11.75 11.74 -1.84
C PRO A 29 11.42 10.79 -0.67
N PRO A 30 10.61 9.75 -0.92
CA PRO A 30 10.36 8.71 0.08
C PRO A 30 11.69 8.06 0.45
N GLN A 31 11.83 7.67 1.72
CA GLN A 31 13.04 6.99 2.23
C GLN A 31 12.82 5.51 2.51
N THR A 32 11.56 5.09 2.61
CA THR A 32 11.18 3.72 2.95
C THR A 32 9.90 3.37 2.23
N LEU A 33 9.89 2.16 1.65
CA LEU A 33 8.71 1.52 1.12
C LEU A 33 8.24 0.47 2.13
N VAL A 34 6.96 0.53 2.49
CA VAL A 34 6.30 -0.46 3.33
C VAL A 34 5.42 -1.32 2.43
N LEU A 35 5.81 -2.58 2.23
CA LEU A 35 5.03 -3.55 1.47
C LEU A 35 4.15 -4.35 2.43
N VAL A 36 2.85 -4.35 2.17
CA VAL A 36 1.86 -5.12 2.92
C VAL A 36 1.33 -6.22 2.03
N LEU A 37 1.54 -7.48 2.41
CA LEU A 37 0.97 -8.63 1.72
C LEU A 37 -0.18 -9.20 2.53
N LEU A 38 -1.31 -9.39 1.86
CA LEU A 38 -2.51 -9.98 2.43
C LEU A 38 -2.76 -11.33 1.74
N ASN A 39 -2.99 -12.35 2.55
CA ASN A 39 -3.32 -13.68 2.05
C ASN A 39 -4.78 -13.73 1.58
N ALA A 40 -4.95 -14.00 0.29
CA ALA A 40 -6.24 -14.30 -0.32
C ALA A 40 -6.70 -15.70 0.10
N ASP A 41 -8.01 -15.89 0.24
CA ASP A 41 -8.60 -17.19 0.59
C ASP A 41 -8.62 -18.16 -0.61
N PHE A 42 -8.46 -17.63 -1.83
CA PHE A 42 -8.41 -18.38 -3.07
C PHE A 42 -7.63 -17.60 -4.15
N PRO A 43 -7.18 -18.26 -5.24
CA PRO A 43 -6.45 -17.61 -6.32
C PRO A 43 -7.22 -16.42 -6.91
N LEU A 44 -6.50 -15.34 -7.20
CA LEU A 44 -7.07 -14.10 -7.78
C LEU A 44 -6.81 -13.98 -9.28
N ASP A 45 -6.33 -15.06 -9.91
CA ASP A 45 -5.86 -15.09 -11.29
C ASP A 45 -7.02 -15.07 -12.31
N ASP A 46 -8.21 -15.47 -11.88
CA ASP A 46 -9.41 -15.54 -12.71
C ASP A 46 -10.26 -14.27 -12.64
N GLU A 47 -11.13 -14.09 -13.63
CA GLU A 47 -12.16 -13.05 -13.62
C GLU A 47 -13.48 -13.61 -13.06
N GLY A 48 -14.20 -12.79 -12.28
CA GLY A 48 -15.55 -13.13 -11.86
C GLY A 48 -15.99 -12.52 -10.54
N ASN A 49 -17.29 -12.65 -10.26
CA ASN A 49 -17.91 -12.03 -9.07
C ASN A 49 -17.30 -12.49 -7.74
N PHE A 50 -16.83 -13.73 -7.64
CA PHE A 50 -16.19 -14.23 -6.42
C PHE A 50 -14.80 -13.59 -6.22
N VAL A 51 -13.97 -13.54 -7.27
CA VAL A 51 -12.66 -12.90 -7.24
C VAL A 51 -12.78 -11.41 -6.94
N GLU A 52 -13.74 -10.71 -7.55
CA GLU A 52 -13.96 -9.29 -7.27
C GLU A 52 -14.43 -9.04 -5.83
N ARG A 53 -15.26 -9.91 -5.25
CA ARG A 53 -15.60 -9.81 -3.82
C ARG A 53 -14.38 -9.98 -2.93
N GLU A 54 -13.49 -10.91 -3.27
CA GLU A 54 -12.27 -11.15 -2.50
C GLU A 54 -11.27 -10.01 -2.62
N LYS A 55 -11.03 -9.49 -3.84
CA LYS A 55 -10.25 -8.27 -4.04
C LYS A 55 -10.80 -7.10 -3.22
N ASN A 56 -12.14 -6.93 -3.18
CA ASN A 56 -12.77 -5.91 -2.37
C ASN A 56 -12.59 -6.16 -0.85
N ARG A 57 -12.65 -7.40 -0.39
CA ARG A 57 -12.38 -7.76 1.01
C ARG A 57 -10.93 -7.42 1.38
N LEU A 58 -9.98 -7.81 0.55
CA LEU A 58 -8.54 -7.55 0.73
C LEU A 58 -8.25 -6.05 0.68
N LEU A 59 -8.85 -5.30 -0.25
CA LEU A 59 -8.71 -3.85 -0.35
C LEU A 59 -9.19 -3.15 0.92
N LYS A 60 -10.35 -3.53 1.46
CA LYS A 60 -10.86 -2.99 2.73
C LYS A 60 -9.90 -3.26 3.89
N GLN A 61 -9.34 -4.47 3.95
CA GLN A 61 -8.36 -4.84 4.97
C GLN A 61 -7.06 -4.03 4.83
N PHE A 62 -6.56 -3.85 3.59
CA PHE A 62 -5.39 -3.04 3.29
C PHE A 62 -5.59 -1.59 3.72
N LEU A 63 -6.72 -0.97 3.34
CA LEU A 63 -7.04 0.41 3.69
C LEU A 63 -7.13 0.61 5.21
N ALA A 64 -7.80 -0.30 5.93
CA ALA A 64 -7.90 -0.22 7.38
C ALA A 64 -6.52 -0.25 8.07
N LEU A 65 -5.61 -1.10 7.60
CA LEU A 65 -4.23 -1.17 8.09
C LEU A 65 -3.45 0.09 7.71
N GLY A 66 -3.52 0.50 6.45
CA GLY A 66 -2.84 1.68 5.92
C GLY A 66 -3.23 2.95 6.65
N GLU A 67 -4.53 3.19 6.84
CA GLU A 67 -5.02 4.35 7.58
C GLU A 67 -4.57 4.34 9.05
N SER A 68 -4.60 3.18 9.69
CA SER A 68 -4.11 3.03 11.06
C SER A 68 -2.63 3.36 11.16
N PHE A 69 -1.84 2.87 10.21
CA PHE A 69 -0.41 3.15 10.11
C PHE A 69 -0.13 4.63 9.81
N HIS A 70 -0.87 5.24 8.87
CA HIS A 70 -0.74 6.64 8.51
C HIS A 70 -1.02 7.55 9.71
N ARG A 71 -2.11 7.30 10.45
CA ARG A 71 -2.45 8.06 11.67
C ARG A 71 -1.34 7.93 12.73
N ALA A 72 -0.86 6.72 13.01
CA ALA A 72 0.18 6.49 14.00
C ALA A 72 1.53 7.11 13.61
N SER A 73 1.87 7.07 12.32
CA SER A 73 3.10 7.66 11.77
C SER A 73 3.07 9.18 11.84
N ARG A 74 1.95 9.79 11.46
CA ARG A 74 1.75 11.24 11.54
C ARG A 74 1.86 11.76 12.97
N GLN A 75 1.31 11.04 13.95
CA GLN A 75 1.46 11.38 15.38
C GLN A 75 2.93 11.37 15.85
N ARG A 76 3.78 10.62 15.18
CA ARG A 76 5.23 10.53 15.45
C ARG A 76 6.07 11.46 14.57
N GLY A 77 5.44 12.30 13.75
CA GLY A 77 6.11 13.25 12.87
C GLY A 77 6.63 12.66 11.56
N PHE A 78 6.25 11.42 11.22
CA PHE A 78 6.58 10.82 9.92
C PHE A 78 5.52 11.17 8.89
N PHE A 79 5.98 11.46 7.67
CA PHE A 79 5.12 11.60 6.50
C PHE A 79 5.03 10.25 5.79
N THR A 80 3.80 9.85 5.44
CA THR A 80 3.50 8.53 4.89
C THR A 80 2.37 8.67 3.90
N GLU A 81 2.44 7.96 2.78
CA GLU A 81 1.38 7.92 1.78
C GLU A 81 0.92 6.48 1.54
N ILE A 82 -0.38 6.30 1.29
CA ILE A 82 -0.95 4.99 1.01
C ILE A 82 -1.19 4.89 -0.49
N ILE A 83 -0.42 4.05 -1.19
CA ILE A 83 -0.65 3.82 -2.62
C ILE A 83 -1.76 2.78 -2.79
N LEU A 84 -2.83 3.15 -3.51
CA LEU A 84 -3.95 2.27 -3.80
C LEU A 84 -3.53 1.16 -4.79
N PRO A 85 -3.74 -0.13 -4.45
CA PRO A 85 -3.36 -1.22 -5.35
C PRO A 85 -4.12 -1.25 -6.67
N LYS A 86 -5.29 -0.60 -6.74
CA LYS A 86 -6.20 -0.68 -7.89
C LYS A 86 -5.70 0.15 -9.08
N ASP A 87 -5.19 1.34 -8.83
CA ASP A 87 -4.78 2.31 -9.85
C ASP A 87 -3.37 2.86 -9.63
N GLY A 88 -2.71 2.50 -8.53
CA GLY A 88 -1.37 2.94 -8.19
C GLY A 88 -1.29 4.40 -7.75
N MET A 89 -2.44 5.02 -7.47
CA MET A 89 -2.51 6.42 -7.05
C MET A 89 -2.33 6.54 -5.53
N PRO A 90 -1.67 7.62 -5.06
CA PRO A 90 -1.69 7.99 -3.65
C PRO A 90 -3.10 8.38 -3.16
#